data_AF-A0ABD6AW11-F1
#
_entry.id   AF-A0ABD6AW11-F1
#
_cell.length_a   1.000
_cell.length_b   1.000
_cell.length_c   1.000
_cell.angle_alpha   90.00
_cell.angle_beta   90.00
_cell.angle_gamma   90.00
#
_symmetry.space_group_name_H-M   'P 1'
#
loop_
_entity.id
_entity.type
_entity.pdbx_description
1 polymer ?
#
loop_
_entity_poly.entity_id
_entity_poly.type
_entity_poly.pdbx_seq_one_letter_code
_entity_poly.pdbx_strand_id
1 'polypeptide(L)'
;MQRRAAAVLFVFFLVMGASAYSVISVAEEPAIELPNEQAYGNGTNFTEDGQEYRVLTEMSEGGGGGGHGGGGGGATAAGTLQWYVPEVAQNQTYDNGTAAEVFNGTYLVTTGVSPNLDAAYVNASGGVIPYASAGQAMSSGNDSGNASGGNTTGTAAPNATNASGGGANVSAGTATPAPTAGNGSNASSGANAANASNGSSAGPSVPAQQSNQSNGSSSLYVPAENTLVFTNTTDLAATLESDSAVYNETVTSEGQAFVRYRSNGSFVPLSEYLPRAEQTRVQEGDSFQLQIEIDTFSDSKTLNVSATVANVTNESAVIEYTAPQYNTAELESGANVTLANGDQRVVNLQTEGHGNDTSVSAQFGSNYTEYSQQAATQESYHDRITGLWNVLVICSIAGMLVIGLAFLPVRG
;
A
#
# COMPACT_ATOMS: atom_id res chain seq x y z
N MET A 1 22.71 -75.76 8.74
CA MET A 1 21.74 -75.19 9.70
C MET A 1 21.22 -73.81 9.29
N GLN A 2 22.06 -72.93 8.73
CA GLN A 2 21.73 -71.52 8.39
C GLN A 2 20.35 -71.28 7.73
N ARG A 3 19.97 -72.02 6.67
CA ARG A 3 18.66 -71.81 6.00
C ARG A 3 17.43 -72.01 6.90
N ARG A 4 17.50 -72.89 7.91
CA ARG A 4 16.40 -73.08 8.88
C ARG A 4 16.32 -71.92 9.89
N ALA A 5 17.47 -71.39 10.32
CA ALA A 5 17.51 -70.21 11.18
C ALA A 5 17.01 -68.95 10.45
N ALA A 6 17.40 -68.77 9.18
CA ALA A 6 16.94 -67.67 8.34
C ALA A 6 15.41 -67.69 8.14
N ALA A 7 14.81 -68.86 7.94
CA ALA A 7 13.35 -68.99 7.84
C ALA A 7 12.61 -68.55 9.12
N VAL A 8 13.14 -68.91 10.30
CA VAL A 8 12.56 -68.49 11.59
C VAL A 8 12.69 -66.98 11.79
N LEU A 9 13.85 -66.39 11.46
CA LEU A 9 14.05 -64.94 11.53
C LEU A 9 13.17 -64.17 10.55
N PHE A 10 13.00 -64.67 9.32
CA PHE A 10 12.09 -64.07 8.34
C PHE A 10 10.63 -64.07 8.84
N VAL A 11 10.15 -65.20 9.38
CA VAL A 11 8.80 -65.28 9.97
C VAL A 11 8.66 -64.32 11.15
N PHE A 12 9.68 -64.18 11.99
CA PHE A 12 9.69 -63.21 13.09
C PHE A 12 9.54 -61.76 12.59
N PHE A 13 10.33 -61.34 11.60
CA PHE A 13 10.21 -59.99 11.03
C PHE A 13 8.88 -59.78 10.29
N LEU A 14 8.33 -60.81 9.65
CA LEU A 14 7.01 -60.75 9.01
C LEU A 14 5.89 -60.56 10.05
N VAL A 15 5.93 -61.28 11.17
CA VAL A 15 4.96 -61.12 12.27
C VAL A 15 5.08 -59.74 12.92
N MET A 16 6.30 -59.25 13.14
CA MET A 16 6.52 -57.88 13.64
C MET A 16 5.97 -56.82 12.69
N GLY A 17 6.30 -56.90 11.39
CA GLY A 17 5.79 -55.98 10.37
C GLY A 17 4.27 -56.00 10.25
N ALA A 18 3.65 -57.19 10.28
CA ALA A 18 2.20 -57.33 10.30
C ALA A 18 1.57 -56.72 11.56
N SER A 19 2.18 -56.91 12.73
CA SER A 19 1.68 -56.32 13.99
C SER A 19 1.75 -54.79 13.99
N ALA A 20 2.84 -54.20 13.46
CA ALA A 20 2.95 -52.75 13.30
C ALA A 20 1.90 -52.22 12.32
N TYR A 21 1.70 -52.91 11.19
CA TYR A 21 0.66 -52.55 10.21
C TYR A 21 -0.75 -52.58 10.81
N SER A 22 -1.08 -53.61 11.59
CA SER A 22 -2.39 -53.71 12.26
C SER A 22 -2.66 -52.54 13.20
N VAL A 23 -1.65 -52.07 13.95
CA VAL A 23 -1.79 -50.90 14.82
C VAL A 23 -2.00 -49.63 13.98
N ILE A 24 -1.18 -49.40 12.94
CA ILE A 24 -1.33 -48.24 12.06
C ILE A 24 -2.72 -48.22 11.39
N SER A 25 -3.23 -49.37 10.93
CA SER A 25 -4.48 -49.46 10.16
C SER A 25 -5.77 -49.24 10.97
N VAL A 26 -5.68 -49.22 12.30
CA VAL A 26 -6.82 -49.02 13.22
C VAL A 26 -6.60 -47.79 14.11
N ALA A 27 -5.47 -47.10 13.95
CA ALA A 27 -5.18 -45.88 14.69
C ALA A 27 -5.95 -44.71 14.08
N GLU A 28 -6.81 -44.10 14.90
CA GLU A 28 -7.50 -42.85 14.59
C GLU A 28 -6.71 -41.68 15.19
N GLU A 29 -6.61 -40.59 14.43
CA GLU A 29 -5.93 -39.37 14.85
C GLU A 29 -6.80 -38.62 15.87
N PRO A 30 -6.24 -38.12 16.99
CA PRO A 30 -7.01 -37.33 17.95
C PRO A 30 -7.37 -35.97 17.34
N ALA A 31 -8.66 -35.72 17.17
CA ALA A 31 -9.16 -34.42 16.74
C ALA A 31 -8.91 -33.33 17.82
N ILE A 32 -8.70 -32.09 17.36
CA ILE A 32 -8.72 -30.92 18.24
C ILE A 32 -10.16 -30.41 18.30
N GLU A 33 -10.81 -30.57 19.45
CA GLU A 33 -12.15 -30.05 19.73
C GLU A 33 -12.08 -28.89 20.74
N LEU A 34 -12.57 -27.72 20.33
CA LEU A 34 -12.72 -26.56 21.22
C LEU A 34 -14.12 -26.60 21.88
N PRO A 35 -14.24 -26.76 23.21
CA PRO A 35 -15.53 -27.03 23.84
C PRO A 35 -16.56 -25.91 23.66
N ASN A 36 -17.74 -26.27 23.15
CA ASN A 36 -18.86 -25.37 22.83
C ASN A 36 -18.64 -24.44 21.61
N GLU A 37 -17.50 -24.50 20.93
CA GLU A 37 -17.25 -23.68 19.74
C GLU A 37 -17.80 -24.37 18.48
N GLN A 38 -18.52 -23.62 17.66
CA GLN A 38 -19.09 -24.12 16.41
C GLN A 38 -18.03 -24.11 15.30
N ALA A 39 -18.03 -25.13 14.44
CA ALA A 39 -17.23 -25.14 13.22
C ALA A 39 -17.95 -24.38 12.09
N TYR A 40 -17.23 -23.47 11.44
CA TYR A 40 -17.71 -22.63 10.35
C TYR A 40 -16.99 -23.00 9.05
N GLY A 41 -17.72 -23.53 8.07
CA GLY A 41 -17.16 -23.87 6.75
C GLY A 41 -17.00 -22.65 5.84
N ASN A 42 -16.31 -22.83 4.71
CA ASN A 42 -16.10 -21.76 3.73
C ASN A 42 -17.40 -21.02 3.34
N GLY A 43 -17.37 -19.69 3.41
CA GLY A 43 -18.48 -18.80 3.08
C GLY A 43 -19.56 -18.68 4.17
N THR A 44 -19.40 -19.33 5.33
CA THR A 44 -20.36 -19.29 6.44
C THR A 44 -20.22 -17.98 7.23
N ASN A 45 -21.34 -17.43 7.71
CA ASN A 45 -21.36 -16.28 8.60
C ASN A 45 -21.60 -16.72 10.05
N PHE A 46 -21.06 -15.96 11.00
CA PHE A 46 -21.41 -16.02 12.42
C PHE A 46 -21.54 -14.61 13.00
N THR A 47 -22.06 -14.51 14.23
CA THR A 47 -22.24 -13.22 14.91
C THR A 47 -21.69 -13.30 16.33
N GLU A 48 -20.81 -12.36 16.66
CA GLU A 48 -20.21 -12.22 18.00
C GLU A 48 -20.29 -10.75 18.41
N ASP A 49 -20.78 -10.46 19.62
CA ASP A 49 -21.10 -9.10 20.12
C ASP A 49 -21.96 -8.23 19.17
N GLY A 50 -22.75 -8.87 18.30
CA GLY A 50 -23.60 -8.19 17.31
C GLY A 50 -22.88 -7.80 16.01
N GLN A 51 -21.56 -8.01 15.91
CA GLN A 51 -20.83 -7.93 14.66
C GLN A 51 -21.01 -9.24 13.88
N GLU A 52 -21.42 -9.13 12.61
CA GLU A 52 -21.38 -10.27 11.68
C GLU A 52 -19.97 -10.43 11.09
N TYR A 53 -19.49 -11.67 11.10
CA TYR A 53 -18.24 -12.10 10.48
C TYR A 53 -18.53 -13.17 9.44
N ARG A 54 -17.79 -13.16 8.35
CA ARG A 54 -17.81 -14.17 7.30
C ARG A 54 -16.48 -14.91 7.26
N VAL A 55 -16.53 -16.22 7.31
CA VAL A 55 -15.36 -17.09 7.26
C VAL A 55 -15.12 -17.52 5.82
N LEU A 56 -13.93 -17.29 5.29
CA LEU A 56 -13.42 -17.91 4.07
C LEU A 56 -12.32 -18.90 4.45
N THR A 57 -12.34 -20.09 3.86
CA THR A 57 -11.33 -21.13 4.10
C THR A 57 -10.95 -21.83 2.81
N GLU A 58 -9.67 -22.14 2.66
CA GLU A 58 -9.11 -22.79 1.49
C GLU A 58 -7.97 -23.74 1.85
N MET A 59 -7.56 -24.58 0.90
CA MET A 59 -6.36 -25.41 0.99
C MET A 59 -5.24 -24.69 0.23
N SER A 60 -4.26 -24.14 0.95
CA SER A 60 -3.10 -23.47 0.38
C SER A 60 -2.07 -24.49 -0.11
N GLU A 61 -1.67 -24.43 -1.38
CA GLU A 61 -0.69 -25.36 -1.96
C GLU A 61 0.73 -25.06 -1.43
N GLY A 62 1.24 -25.92 -0.53
CA GLY A 62 2.60 -25.82 0.00
C GLY A 62 3.65 -25.98 -1.11
N GLY A 63 4.55 -24.99 -1.23
CA GLY A 63 5.59 -24.96 -2.26
C GLY A 63 6.51 -26.19 -2.24
N GLY A 64 6.43 -27.02 -3.29
CA GLY A 64 7.10 -28.32 -3.37
C GLY A 64 8.63 -28.26 -3.38
N GLY A 65 9.25 -28.57 -2.24
CA GLY A 65 10.70 -28.79 -2.12
C GLY A 65 11.14 -30.10 -2.76
N GLY A 66 11.77 -30.03 -3.95
CA GLY A 66 12.29 -31.19 -4.65
C GLY A 66 13.49 -31.84 -3.95
N GLY A 67 13.24 -32.88 -3.15
CA GLY A 67 14.27 -33.69 -2.49
C GLY A 67 13.84 -35.16 -2.36
N HIS A 68 14.76 -36.10 -2.64
CA HIS A 68 14.46 -37.53 -2.58
C HIS A 68 14.32 -38.05 -1.13
N GLY A 69 13.14 -37.85 -0.56
CA GLY A 69 12.69 -38.40 0.71
C GLY A 69 11.22 -38.07 0.89
N GLY A 70 10.36 -39.08 1.03
CA GLY A 70 8.91 -38.86 1.15
C GLY A 70 8.56 -38.16 2.46
N GLY A 71 8.27 -36.86 2.38
CA GLY A 71 7.77 -36.03 3.46
C GLY A 71 6.85 -34.97 2.86
N GLY A 72 5.63 -34.85 3.40
CA GLY A 72 4.58 -34.06 2.78
C GLY A 72 4.81 -32.56 2.89
N GLY A 73 5.12 -31.91 1.77
CA GLY A 73 4.59 -30.57 1.48
C GLY A 73 3.13 -30.71 1.06
N GLY A 74 2.27 -31.13 1.99
CA GLY A 74 0.83 -31.21 1.75
C GLY A 74 0.24 -29.80 1.64
N ALA A 75 -0.91 -29.67 0.97
CA ALA A 75 -1.65 -28.42 1.04
C ALA A 75 -2.11 -28.18 2.49
N THR A 76 -1.88 -26.98 3.01
CA THR A 76 -2.21 -26.60 4.39
C THR A 76 -3.49 -25.79 4.40
N ALA A 77 -4.41 -26.09 5.31
CA ALA A 77 -5.60 -25.27 5.50
C ALA A 77 -5.22 -23.83 5.89
N ALA A 78 -5.84 -22.86 5.24
CA ALA A 78 -5.72 -21.43 5.51
C ALA A 78 -7.10 -20.77 5.39
N GLY A 79 -7.21 -19.49 5.76
CA GLY A 79 -8.45 -18.75 5.57
C GLY A 79 -8.35 -17.25 5.80
N THR A 80 -9.49 -16.59 5.72
CA THR A 80 -9.65 -15.16 5.99
C THR A 80 -10.98 -14.93 6.69
N LEU A 81 -10.95 -14.21 7.80
CA LEU A 81 -12.12 -13.66 8.45
C LEU A 81 -12.43 -12.29 7.83
N GLN A 82 -13.68 -12.05 7.46
CA GLN A 82 -14.16 -10.82 6.83
C GLN A 82 -15.26 -10.18 7.69
N TRP A 83 -15.19 -8.88 7.99
CA TRP A 83 -16.28 -8.18 8.69
C TRP A 83 -16.46 -6.73 8.24
N TYR A 84 -17.72 -6.27 8.28
CA TYR A 84 -18.13 -4.96 7.78
C TYR A 84 -18.48 -4.04 8.96
N VAL A 85 -17.89 -2.84 8.96
CA VAL A 85 -18.21 -1.77 9.92
C VAL A 85 -18.90 -0.64 9.14
N PRO A 86 -20.17 -0.30 9.43
CA PRO A 86 -20.96 0.62 8.59
C PRO A 86 -20.51 2.08 8.70
N GLU A 87 -19.99 2.48 9.86
CA GLU A 87 -19.65 3.86 10.18
C GLU A 87 -18.29 3.91 10.88
N VAL A 88 -17.25 4.26 10.12
CA VAL A 88 -15.92 4.57 10.65
C VAL A 88 -15.62 6.04 10.37
N ALA A 89 -15.26 6.78 11.42
CA ALA A 89 -14.80 8.15 11.30
C ALA A 89 -13.40 8.19 10.67
N GLN A 90 -13.28 8.98 9.61
CA GLN A 90 -12.05 9.21 8.85
C GLN A 90 -11.69 10.69 8.94
N ASN A 91 -10.39 10.98 8.87
CA ASN A 91 -9.88 12.33 8.65
C ASN A 91 -8.98 12.34 7.41
N GLN A 92 -9.02 13.46 6.68
CA GLN A 92 -8.16 13.70 5.53
C GLN A 92 -7.64 15.13 5.59
N THR A 93 -6.37 15.32 5.25
CA THR A 93 -5.75 16.65 5.16
C THR A 93 -5.58 17.04 3.70
N TYR A 94 -5.88 18.30 3.39
CA TYR A 94 -5.57 18.93 2.12
C TYR A 94 -4.54 20.04 2.34
N ASP A 95 -3.36 19.90 1.76
CA ASP A 95 -2.27 20.88 1.90
C ASP A 95 -2.46 22.06 0.94
N ASN A 96 -2.07 23.26 1.38
CA ASN A 96 -2.24 24.48 0.59
C ASN A 96 -1.32 24.48 -0.64
N GLY A 97 -1.90 24.70 -1.82
CA GLY A 97 -1.18 24.73 -3.10
C GLY A 97 -0.99 23.36 -3.76
N THR A 98 -1.58 22.28 -3.25
CA THR A 98 -1.53 20.96 -3.88
C THR A 98 -2.68 20.73 -4.86
N ALA A 99 -2.50 19.82 -5.81
CA ALA A 99 -3.60 19.27 -6.60
C ALA A 99 -4.23 18.06 -5.88
N ALA A 100 -5.56 17.93 -5.93
CA ALA A 100 -6.31 16.82 -5.37
C ALA A 100 -7.43 16.36 -6.32
N GLU A 101 -7.69 15.05 -6.35
CA GLU A 101 -8.87 14.48 -7.01
C GLU A 101 -10.09 14.64 -6.11
N VAL A 102 -11.02 15.50 -6.50
CA VAL A 102 -12.26 15.82 -5.78
C VAL A 102 -13.35 16.10 -6.83
N PHE A 103 -14.63 15.90 -6.52
CA PHE A 103 -15.73 16.21 -7.45
C PHE A 103 -15.58 15.59 -8.87
N ASN A 104 -14.98 14.39 -8.97
CA ASN A 104 -14.67 13.71 -10.23
C ASN A 104 -13.75 14.51 -11.17
N GLY A 105 -12.66 15.08 -10.64
CA GLY A 105 -11.53 15.59 -11.41
C GLY A 105 -10.44 16.26 -10.55
N THR A 106 -9.41 16.79 -11.22
CA THR A 106 -8.26 17.42 -10.55
C THR A 106 -8.53 18.89 -10.22
N TYR A 107 -8.47 19.25 -8.93
CA TYR A 107 -8.61 20.62 -8.43
C TYR A 107 -7.34 21.08 -7.70
N LEU A 108 -6.97 22.35 -7.87
CA LEU A 108 -6.04 23.03 -6.98
C LEU A 108 -6.74 23.31 -5.64
N VAL A 109 -6.14 22.83 -4.56
CA VAL A 109 -6.48 23.17 -3.18
C VAL A 109 -5.77 24.47 -2.79
N THR A 110 -6.51 25.42 -2.24
CA THR A 110 -5.94 26.59 -1.56
C THR A 110 -6.64 26.87 -0.24
N THR A 111 -5.90 27.38 0.74
CA THR A 111 -6.44 27.79 2.05
C THR A 111 -5.97 29.20 2.41
N GLY A 112 -6.83 29.99 3.06
CA GLY A 112 -6.56 31.39 3.42
C GLY A 112 -6.53 32.37 2.24
N VAL A 113 -6.33 31.88 1.02
CA VAL A 113 -6.34 32.59 -0.27
C VAL A 113 -7.08 31.78 -1.32
N SER A 114 -7.39 32.40 -2.46
CA SER A 114 -7.87 31.71 -3.66
C SER A 114 -7.31 32.34 -4.94
N PRO A 115 -7.12 31.57 -6.03
CA PRO A 115 -6.66 32.11 -7.30
C PRO A 115 -7.57 33.22 -7.84
N ASN A 116 -6.95 34.29 -8.34
CA ASN A 116 -7.64 35.40 -8.99
C ASN A 116 -7.90 35.05 -10.46
N LEU A 117 -9.10 34.53 -10.74
CA LEU A 117 -9.49 34.06 -12.06
C LEU A 117 -9.68 35.17 -13.12
N ASP A 118 -9.64 36.45 -12.73
CA ASP A 118 -9.60 37.57 -13.68
C ASP A 118 -8.15 37.90 -14.12
N ALA A 119 -7.14 37.33 -13.45
CA ALA A 119 -5.72 37.59 -13.70
C ALA A 119 -4.93 36.35 -14.17
N ALA A 120 -5.39 35.16 -13.81
CA ALA A 120 -4.72 33.89 -14.05
C ALA A 120 -5.69 32.74 -14.29
N TYR A 121 -5.22 31.68 -14.95
CA TYR A 121 -5.86 30.37 -14.96
C TYR A 121 -5.05 29.38 -14.09
N VAL A 122 -5.65 28.24 -13.74
CA VAL A 122 -4.96 27.14 -13.06
C VAL A 122 -4.62 26.07 -14.08
N ASN A 123 -3.35 25.70 -14.22
CA ASN A 123 -2.94 24.65 -15.15
C ASN A 123 -3.27 23.24 -14.62
N ALA A 124 -3.13 22.22 -15.46
CA ALA A 124 -3.32 20.81 -15.09
C ALA A 124 -2.48 20.31 -13.88
N SER A 125 -1.37 20.97 -13.54
CA SER A 125 -0.54 20.62 -12.37
C SER A 125 -0.85 21.46 -11.13
N GLY A 126 -1.97 22.19 -11.08
CA GLY A 126 -2.35 23.05 -9.97
C GLY A 126 -1.58 24.39 -9.89
N GLY A 127 -0.74 24.72 -10.86
CA GLY A 127 -0.02 26.00 -10.91
C GLY A 127 -0.92 27.15 -11.36
N VAL A 128 -0.89 28.28 -10.64
CA VAL A 128 -1.60 29.50 -11.02
C VAL A 128 -0.76 30.29 -12.04
N ILE A 129 -1.22 30.35 -13.29
CA ILE A 129 -0.49 30.94 -14.42
C ILE A 129 -1.16 32.25 -14.86
N PRO A 130 -0.48 33.41 -14.79
CA PRO A 130 -1.02 34.66 -15.29
C PRO A 130 -1.27 34.63 -16.80
N TYR A 131 -2.40 35.18 -17.24
CA TYR A 131 -2.68 35.39 -18.67
C TYR A 131 -1.64 36.30 -19.36
N ALA A 132 -0.89 37.08 -18.58
CA ALA A 132 0.18 37.96 -19.05
C ALA A 132 1.50 37.26 -19.43
N SER A 133 1.65 35.96 -19.13
CA SER A 133 2.95 35.26 -19.28
C SER A 133 2.86 33.94 -20.07
N ALA A 134 1.70 33.61 -20.61
CA ALA A 134 1.37 32.27 -21.07
C ALA A 134 1.69 31.98 -22.56
N GLY A 135 2.65 32.67 -23.19
CA GLY A 135 2.97 32.45 -24.62
C GLY A 135 4.35 32.94 -25.06
N GLN A 136 4.83 32.47 -26.21
CA GLN A 136 6.12 32.90 -26.78
C GLN A 136 6.02 34.35 -27.29
N ALA A 137 7.05 35.16 -27.06
CA ALA A 137 7.04 36.57 -27.43
C ALA A 137 7.07 36.76 -28.96
N MET A 138 6.16 37.56 -29.50
CA MET A 138 6.34 38.09 -30.87
C MET A 138 7.51 39.06 -30.89
N SER A 139 8.63 38.61 -31.45
CA SER A 139 9.64 39.53 -31.99
C SER A 139 8.99 40.33 -33.12
N SER A 140 8.80 41.64 -32.94
CA SER A 140 8.18 42.52 -33.94
C SER A 140 9.04 42.57 -35.20
N GLY A 141 8.67 41.79 -36.20
CA GLY A 141 9.42 41.62 -37.44
C GLY A 141 9.35 42.82 -38.36
N ASN A 142 10.16 43.84 -38.08
CA ASN A 142 10.70 44.71 -39.12
C ASN A 142 12.23 44.72 -39.05
N ASP A 143 12.84 43.58 -39.34
CA ASP A 143 14.16 43.59 -39.93
C ASP A 143 14.38 42.38 -40.86
N SER A 144 14.99 42.65 -42.00
CA SER A 144 15.27 41.65 -43.02
C SER A 144 16.71 41.14 -42.86
N GLY A 145 16.89 39.88 -42.45
CA GLY A 145 18.13 39.16 -42.75
C GLY A 145 18.67 38.21 -41.69
N ASN A 146 18.59 36.92 -42.02
CA ASN A 146 19.53 35.85 -41.65
C ASN A 146 19.61 35.38 -40.19
N ALA A 147 19.71 34.06 -40.02
CA ALA A 147 19.68 33.38 -38.73
C ALA A 147 21.07 33.04 -38.19
N SER A 148 21.25 33.12 -36.87
CA SER A 148 22.03 32.15 -36.07
C SER A 148 21.72 32.32 -34.58
N GLY A 149 21.70 31.22 -33.83
CA GLY A 149 21.15 31.19 -32.47
C GLY A 149 22.03 31.82 -31.38
N GLY A 150 21.39 32.50 -30.42
CA GLY A 150 22.01 33.03 -29.21
C GLY A 150 21.31 32.50 -27.95
N ASN A 151 21.82 31.39 -27.40
CA ASN A 151 21.38 30.86 -26.11
C ASN A 151 21.78 31.81 -24.96
N THR A 152 20.82 32.23 -24.13
CA THR A 152 21.08 32.98 -22.89
C THR A 152 20.49 32.26 -21.67
N THR A 153 21.33 31.36 -21.13
CA THR A 153 21.43 30.97 -19.71
C THR A 153 20.29 31.36 -18.77
N GLY A 154 19.45 30.38 -18.41
CA GLY A 154 18.58 30.49 -17.24
C GLY A 154 19.35 30.30 -15.92
N THR A 155 18.73 30.73 -14.82
CA THR A 155 19.19 30.45 -13.44
C THR A 155 18.09 29.78 -12.62
N ALA A 156 18.40 28.57 -12.14
CA ALA A 156 17.84 27.89 -10.96
C ALA A 156 16.31 27.77 -10.82
N ALA A 157 15.78 26.61 -11.23
CA ALA A 157 14.71 25.96 -10.48
C ALA A 157 15.29 25.23 -9.25
N PRO A 158 14.59 25.15 -8.11
CA PRO A 158 14.97 24.25 -7.02
C PRO A 158 14.76 22.79 -7.43
N ASN A 159 15.71 21.94 -7.06
CA ASN A 159 15.77 20.54 -7.50
C ASN A 159 14.84 19.62 -6.70
N ALA A 160 13.92 18.94 -7.37
CA ALA A 160 13.32 17.70 -6.91
C ALA A 160 13.73 16.59 -7.90
N THR A 161 14.51 15.60 -7.44
CA THR A 161 15.01 14.53 -8.31
C THR A 161 14.22 13.24 -8.13
N ASN A 162 13.73 12.71 -9.25
CA ASN A 162 12.90 11.50 -9.33
C ASN A 162 13.71 10.20 -9.15
N ALA A 163 13.03 9.10 -8.83
CA ALA A 163 13.60 7.76 -8.77
C ALA A 163 13.70 7.08 -10.15
N SER A 164 14.70 6.22 -10.35
CA SER A 164 14.56 4.81 -10.81
C SER A 164 15.84 4.18 -11.39
N GLY A 165 16.01 2.86 -11.19
CA GLY A 165 16.38 1.96 -12.29
C GLY A 165 17.84 1.62 -12.62
N GLY A 166 18.54 0.87 -11.74
CA GLY A 166 19.34 -0.33 -12.08
C GLY A 166 20.58 -0.30 -13.01
N GLY A 167 21.63 -1.09 -12.70
CA GLY A 167 22.61 -1.53 -13.71
C GLY A 167 24.10 -1.73 -13.33
N ALA A 168 24.41 -2.68 -12.46
CA ALA A 168 25.66 -3.48 -12.40
C ALA A 168 27.08 -2.83 -12.55
N ASN A 169 27.81 -2.81 -11.41
CA ASN A 169 29.11 -3.47 -11.18
C ASN A 169 30.37 -3.11 -12.04
N VAL A 170 31.45 -2.59 -11.43
CA VAL A 170 32.70 -3.33 -11.07
C VAL A 170 33.63 -2.48 -10.16
N SER A 171 33.94 -3.03 -8.99
CA SER A 171 35.15 -2.91 -8.14
C SER A 171 36.26 -1.86 -8.43
N ALA A 172 36.62 -1.04 -7.43
CA ALA A 172 37.85 -1.20 -6.60
C ALA A 172 38.31 0.11 -5.90
N GLY A 173 38.89 0.02 -4.69
CA GLY A 173 39.79 1.05 -4.15
C GLY A 173 39.44 1.67 -2.78
N THR A 174 39.82 1.00 -1.69
CA THR A 174 39.74 1.51 -0.30
C THR A 174 40.95 2.37 0.09
N ALA A 175 40.75 3.53 0.75
CA ALA A 175 41.69 4.08 1.75
C ALA A 175 41.08 5.21 2.61
N THR A 176 41.26 5.10 3.92
CA THR A 176 41.15 6.16 4.95
C THR A 176 42.46 6.12 5.79
N PRO A 177 42.62 6.90 6.88
CA PRO A 177 42.65 8.37 7.00
C PRO A 177 43.95 8.87 7.72
N ALA A 178 44.18 10.18 7.85
CA ALA A 178 44.85 10.80 9.03
C ALA A 178 44.90 12.37 8.96
N PRO A 179 44.93 13.09 10.10
CA PRO A 179 44.90 14.57 10.16
C PRO A 179 46.20 15.21 10.71
N THR A 180 46.37 16.54 10.60
CA THR A 180 47.21 17.33 11.53
C THR A 180 46.71 18.78 11.66
N ALA A 181 46.91 19.38 12.85
CA ALA A 181 46.32 20.66 13.27
C ALA A 181 47.14 21.91 12.92
N GLY A 182 46.52 23.09 13.04
CA GLY A 182 47.17 24.41 12.99
C GLY A 182 46.35 25.46 13.77
N ASN A 183 46.92 26.00 14.85
CA ASN A 183 46.24 26.83 15.84
C ASN A 183 46.34 28.34 15.52
N GLY A 184 45.40 29.19 15.98
CA GLY A 184 45.43 30.63 15.69
C GLY A 184 44.31 31.48 16.29
N SER A 185 44.24 31.57 17.62
CA SER A 185 43.24 32.41 18.34
C SER A 185 43.57 33.90 18.34
N ASN A 186 42.56 34.78 18.40
CA ASN A 186 42.68 36.05 19.12
C ASN A 186 41.37 36.52 19.78
N ALA A 187 41.56 37.15 20.93
CA ALA A 187 40.67 37.74 21.95
C ALA A 187 39.58 38.75 21.48
N SER A 188 38.70 39.32 22.34
CA SER A 188 37.98 38.90 23.57
C SER A 188 37.30 40.13 24.21
N SER A 189 36.01 40.07 24.58
CA SER A 189 35.31 40.87 25.63
C SER A 189 33.78 40.69 25.49
N GLY A 190 32.93 40.79 26.52
CA GLY A 190 33.20 40.83 27.96
C GLY A 190 32.14 41.60 28.78
N ALA A 191 31.20 40.88 29.43
CA ALA A 191 30.33 41.31 30.55
C ALA A 191 29.28 42.44 30.32
N ASN A 192 28.12 42.52 31.02
CA ASN A 192 27.31 41.57 31.82
C ASN A 192 25.94 42.21 32.19
N ALA A 193 24.84 41.42 32.31
CA ALA A 193 23.53 41.66 32.99
C ALA A 193 22.73 42.98 32.69
N ALA A 194 21.40 43.04 32.51
CA ALA A 194 20.25 42.10 32.39
C ALA A 194 19.09 42.90 31.68
N ASN A 195 17.79 42.54 31.55
CA ASN A 195 16.93 41.48 32.10
C ASN A 195 15.66 41.27 31.21
N ALA A 196 14.91 40.17 31.43
CA ALA A 196 13.49 39.91 31.11
C ALA A 196 12.89 40.27 29.72
N SER A 197 12.69 39.27 28.84
CA SER A 197 11.38 38.85 28.28
C SER A 197 11.52 37.72 27.22
N ASN A 198 10.43 36.98 26.99
CA ASN A 198 10.19 35.90 25.99
C ASN A 198 11.12 35.79 24.75
N GLY A 199 11.37 34.54 24.34
CA GLY A 199 12.02 34.22 23.05
C GLY A 199 11.53 32.90 22.43
N SER A 200 10.43 32.98 21.68
CA SER A 200 9.97 31.93 20.75
C SER A 200 10.46 32.26 19.35
N SER A 201 11.10 31.32 18.61
CA SER A 201 11.26 31.44 17.15
C SER A 201 11.73 30.12 16.50
N ALA A 202 10.79 29.32 16.01
CA ALA A 202 11.03 28.33 14.96
C ALA A 202 9.79 28.23 14.08
N GLY A 203 9.89 28.78 12.86
CA GLY A 203 8.82 28.87 11.87
C GLY A 203 8.76 30.27 11.23
N PRO A 204 8.03 30.46 10.11
CA PRO A 204 7.75 29.48 9.06
C PRO A 204 8.21 29.97 7.67
N SER A 205 8.35 29.08 6.69
CA SER A 205 8.64 29.44 5.30
C SER A 205 7.35 29.85 4.58
N VAL A 206 6.92 31.09 4.83
CA VAL A 206 5.83 31.77 4.10
C VAL A 206 6.20 31.93 2.62
N PRO A 207 5.34 31.60 1.64
CA PRO A 207 5.45 32.13 0.28
C PRO A 207 5.28 33.64 0.35
N ALA A 208 6.37 34.38 0.16
CA ALA A 208 6.41 35.81 0.47
C ALA A 208 5.25 36.58 -0.18
N GLN A 209 4.61 37.47 0.59
CA GLN A 209 3.76 38.51 0.02
C GLN A 209 4.60 39.35 -0.95
N GLN A 210 4.52 39.06 -2.24
CA GLN A 210 5.12 39.91 -3.26
C GLN A 210 4.24 41.15 -3.40
N SER A 211 4.53 42.17 -2.59
CA SER A 211 3.95 43.51 -2.68
C SER A 211 4.46 44.21 -3.95
N ASN A 212 3.99 43.75 -5.11
CA ASN A 212 4.41 44.21 -6.42
C ASN A 212 3.61 45.48 -6.79
N GLN A 213 4.06 46.65 -6.34
CA GLN A 213 3.50 47.92 -6.83
C GLN A 213 4.15 48.35 -8.15
N SER A 214 3.30 48.87 -9.06
CA SER A 214 3.58 49.33 -10.43
C SER A 214 4.09 48.23 -11.37
N ASN A 215 3.28 47.64 -12.25
CA ASN A 215 2.48 48.35 -13.25
C ASN A 215 1.27 47.51 -13.69
N GLY A 216 0.04 47.90 -13.29
CA GLY A 216 -1.22 47.28 -13.77
C GLY A 216 -1.49 45.80 -13.41
N SER A 217 -0.54 45.07 -12.81
CA SER A 217 -0.69 43.65 -12.50
C SER A 217 -1.65 43.40 -11.32
N SER A 218 -2.82 42.85 -11.61
CA SER A 218 -3.70 42.24 -10.60
C SER A 218 -2.97 41.16 -9.81
N SER A 219 -3.19 41.10 -8.49
CA SER A 219 -2.66 40.02 -7.64
C SER A 219 -3.13 38.66 -8.15
N LEU A 220 -2.24 37.66 -8.22
CA LEU A 220 -2.58 36.29 -8.65
C LEU A 220 -3.51 35.56 -7.67
N TYR A 221 -3.59 36.05 -6.43
CA TYR A 221 -4.45 35.52 -5.38
C TYR A 221 -5.27 36.63 -4.73
N VAL A 222 -6.47 36.29 -4.28
CA VAL A 222 -7.33 37.13 -3.44
C VAL A 222 -7.53 36.46 -2.06
N PRO A 223 -7.69 37.22 -0.97
CA PRO A 223 -7.92 36.65 0.36
C PRO A 223 -9.17 35.76 0.42
N ALA A 224 -9.06 34.66 1.18
CA ALA A 224 -10.13 33.70 1.45
C ALA A 224 -9.92 33.10 2.86
N GLU A 225 -9.92 33.98 3.88
CA GLU A 225 -9.65 33.63 5.28
C GLU A 225 -10.56 32.49 5.76
N ASN A 226 -10.01 31.56 6.55
CA ASN A 226 -10.70 30.39 7.12
C ASN A 226 -11.54 29.57 6.11
N THR A 227 -11.18 29.61 4.83
CA THR A 227 -11.90 28.96 3.74
C THR A 227 -10.99 27.96 3.03
N LEU A 228 -11.49 26.74 2.83
CA LEU A 228 -10.94 25.75 1.92
C LEU A 228 -11.51 26.01 0.52
N VAL A 229 -10.63 26.21 -0.47
CA VAL A 229 -11.03 26.56 -1.84
C VAL A 229 -10.45 25.56 -2.84
N PHE A 230 -11.34 24.85 -3.52
CA PHE A 230 -11.03 23.99 -4.66
C PHE A 230 -11.23 24.77 -5.94
N THR A 231 -10.20 24.90 -6.76
CA THR A 231 -10.26 25.54 -8.09
C THR A 231 -10.01 24.51 -9.19
N ASN A 232 -10.92 24.38 -10.15
CA ASN A 232 -10.75 23.47 -11.28
C ASN A 232 -9.44 23.76 -12.05
N THR A 233 -8.76 22.71 -12.51
CA THR A 233 -7.56 22.81 -13.36
C THR A 233 -7.91 22.79 -14.84
N THR A 234 -7.05 23.40 -15.67
CA THR A 234 -7.20 23.46 -17.14
C THR A 234 -5.92 22.98 -17.82
N ASP A 235 -6.02 21.96 -18.67
CA ASP A 235 -4.94 21.59 -19.59
C ASP A 235 -5.01 22.45 -20.87
N LEU A 236 -4.21 23.51 -20.90
CA LEU A 236 -4.11 24.40 -22.06
C LEU A 236 -3.60 23.67 -23.31
N ALA A 237 -2.66 22.72 -23.18
CA ALA A 237 -2.08 22.04 -24.33
C ALA A 237 -3.11 21.09 -24.97
N ALA A 238 -3.78 20.27 -24.16
CA ALA A 238 -4.85 19.40 -24.63
C ALA A 238 -6.04 20.20 -25.19
N THR A 239 -6.38 21.34 -24.58
CA THR A 239 -7.44 22.23 -25.07
C THR A 239 -7.12 22.72 -26.49
N LEU A 240 -5.92 23.31 -26.70
CA LEU A 240 -5.51 23.82 -28.01
C LEU A 240 -5.29 22.72 -29.06
N GLU A 241 -4.87 21.52 -28.65
CA GLU A 241 -4.73 20.38 -29.56
C GLU A 241 -6.09 19.80 -30.00
N SER A 242 -7.09 19.82 -29.11
CA SER A 242 -8.45 19.38 -29.41
C SER A 242 -9.20 20.34 -30.35
N ASP A 243 -8.86 21.64 -30.34
CA ASP A 243 -9.52 22.66 -31.14
C ASP A 243 -8.85 22.83 -32.53
N SER A 244 -9.44 22.16 -33.52
CA SER A 244 -9.00 22.26 -34.92
C SER A 244 -9.01 23.69 -35.51
N ALA A 245 -9.72 24.66 -34.91
CA ALA A 245 -9.83 26.02 -35.42
C ALA A 245 -8.64 26.92 -35.08
N VAL A 246 -7.84 26.58 -34.06
CA VAL A 246 -6.72 27.39 -33.55
C VAL A 246 -5.38 26.71 -33.75
N TYR A 247 -4.27 27.44 -33.58
CA TYR A 247 -2.93 26.83 -33.52
C TYR A 247 -2.66 26.24 -32.13
N ASN A 248 -1.87 25.16 -32.07
CA ASN A 248 -1.47 24.47 -30.83
C ASN A 248 -0.44 25.26 -30.00
N GLU A 249 -0.37 26.59 -30.18
CA GLU A 249 0.61 27.48 -29.56
C GLU A 249 -0.03 28.84 -29.25
N THR A 250 0.40 29.43 -28.13
CA THR A 250 0.01 30.77 -27.68
C THR A 250 1.07 31.80 -28.03
N VAL A 251 0.60 33.00 -28.36
CA VAL A 251 1.43 34.10 -28.86
C VAL A 251 1.31 35.28 -27.90
N THR A 252 2.43 35.80 -27.41
CA THR A 252 2.44 36.95 -26.49
C THR A 252 2.67 38.26 -27.25
N SER A 253 1.78 39.23 -27.03
CA SER A 253 1.87 40.61 -27.53
C SER A 253 1.53 41.59 -26.41
N GLU A 254 2.28 42.69 -26.28
CA GLU A 254 2.09 43.73 -25.24
C GLU A 254 1.98 43.19 -23.79
N GLY A 255 2.54 42.01 -23.51
CA GLY A 255 2.45 41.36 -22.21
C GLY A 255 1.11 40.67 -21.94
N GLN A 256 0.34 40.32 -22.98
CA GLN A 256 -0.83 39.44 -22.90
C GLN A 256 -0.65 38.24 -23.84
N ALA A 257 -1.08 37.05 -23.41
CA ALA A 257 -1.12 35.87 -24.26
C ALA A 257 -2.40 35.83 -25.10
N PHE A 258 -2.26 35.42 -26.36
CA PHE A 258 -3.34 35.28 -27.33
C PHE A 258 -3.33 33.89 -27.97
N VAL A 259 -4.51 33.41 -28.33
CA VAL A 259 -4.72 32.24 -29.18
C VAL A 259 -5.00 32.72 -30.60
N ARG A 260 -4.41 32.05 -31.60
CA ARG A 260 -4.53 32.44 -33.02
C ARG A 260 -5.41 31.45 -33.78
N TYR A 261 -6.36 31.96 -34.55
CA TYR A 261 -7.23 31.15 -35.42
C TYR A 261 -6.58 30.85 -36.77
N ARG A 262 -6.71 29.60 -37.23
CA ARG A 262 -6.19 29.11 -38.52
C ARG A 262 -6.97 29.65 -39.73
N SER A 263 -8.26 29.94 -39.57
CA SER A 263 -9.18 30.29 -40.68
C SER A 263 -8.95 31.68 -41.25
N ASN A 264 -8.60 32.64 -40.40
CA ASN A 264 -8.48 34.08 -40.73
C ASN A 264 -7.21 34.73 -40.15
N GLY A 265 -6.45 34.03 -39.31
CA GLY A 265 -5.29 34.56 -38.61
C GLY A 265 -5.60 35.52 -37.44
N SER A 266 -6.86 35.65 -37.00
CA SER A 266 -7.22 36.55 -35.90
C SER A 266 -6.71 36.05 -34.55
N PHE A 267 -6.47 36.99 -33.64
CA PHE A 267 -6.03 36.73 -32.27
C PHE A 267 -7.17 36.99 -31.30
N VAL A 268 -7.34 36.10 -30.31
CA VAL A 268 -8.28 36.25 -29.18
C VAL A 268 -7.47 36.16 -27.88
N PRO A 269 -7.70 37.02 -26.87
CA PRO A 269 -7.01 36.94 -25.59
C PRO A 269 -7.18 35.56 -24.94
N LEU A 270 -6.14 35.03 -24.32
CA LEU A 270 -6.20 33.70 -23.68
C LEU A 270 -7.27 33.62 -22.58
N SER A 271 -7.51 34.74 -21.87
CA SER A 271 -8.56 34.89 -20.86
C SER A 271 -9.99 34.93 -21.41
N GLU A 272 -10.15 35.13 -22.72
CA GLU A 272 -11.44 35.07 -23.42
C GLU A 272 -11.63 33.72 -24.13
N TYR A 273 -10.54 33.10 -24.57
CA TYR A 273 -10.55 31.77 -25.18
C TYR A 273 -10.80 30.64 -24.17
N LEU A 274 -10.13 30.68 -23.01
CA LEU A 274 -10.33 29.66 -21.97
C LEU A 274 -11.64 29.89 -21.22
N PRO A 275 -12.41 28.82 -20.89
CA PRO A 275 -13.50 28.94 -19.95
C PRO A 275 -12.97 29.39 -18.58
N ARG A 276 -13.72 30.23 -17.88
CA ARG A 276 -13.39 30.62 -16.51
C ARG A 276 -13.49 29.39 -15.60
N ALA A 277 -12.41 29.08 -14.88
CA ALA A 277 -12.39 27.96 -13.94
C ALA A 277 -13.48 28.11 -12.86
N GLU A 278 -13.98 26.97 -12.37
CA GLU A 278 -14.94 26.94 -11.27
C GLU A 278 -14.21 26.93 -9.91
N GLN A 279 -14.83 27.53 -8.90
CA GLN A 279 -14.32 27.61 -7.53
C GLN A 279 -15.37 27.19 -6.50
N THR A 280 -15.14 26.05 -5.86
CA THR A 280 -15.90 25.61 -4.69
C THR A 280 -15.22 26.16 -3.44
N ARG A 281 -15.96 26.93 -2.63
CA ARG A 281 -15.50 27.49 -1.35
C ARG A 281 -16.28 26.84 -0.22
N VAL A 282 -15.58 26.37 0.81
CA VAL A 282 -16.16 25.71 1.99
C VAL A 282 -15.51 26.32 3.23
N GLN A 283 -16.30 26.82 4.18
CA GLN A 283 -15.76 27.39 5.42
C GLN A 283 -15.52 26.30 6.47
N GLU A 284 -14.73 26.62 7.49
CA GLU A 284 -14.64 25.77 8.69
C GLU A 284 -16.02 25.57 9.33
N GLY A 285 -16.40 24.32 9.58
CA GLY A 285 -17.73 23.89 10.03
C GLY A 285 -18.74 23.58 8.92
N ASP A 286 -18.50 23.96 7.66
CA ASP A 286 -19.38 23.61 6.55
C ASP A 286 -19.12 22.17 6.05
N SER A 287 -20.16 21.56 5.47
CA SER A 287 -20.08 20.24 4.85
C SER A 287 -20.22 20.29 3.32
N PHE A 288 -19.52 19.40 2.62
CA PHE A 288 -19.61 19.20 1.17
C PHE A 288 -19.67 17.70 0.82
N GLN A 289 -20.10 17.39 -0.41
CA GLN A 289 -20.09 16.02 -0.91
C GLN A 289 -18.67 15.66 -1.38
N LEU A 290 -18.04 14.72 -0.68
CA LEU A 290 -16.78 14.11 -1.07
C LEU A 290 -17.09 12.79 -1.79
N GLN A 291 -16.38 12.53 -2.89
CA GLN A 291 -16.39 11.24 -3.55
C GLN A 291 -15.13 10.48 -3.17
N ILE A 292 -15.29 9.27 -2.65
CA ILE A 292 -14.20 8.36 -2.26
C ILE A 292 -14.34 7.03 -2.98
N GLU A 293 -13.23 6.31 -3.13
CA GLU A 293 -13.22 4.90 -3.53
C GLU A 293 -12.92 4.06 -2.28
N ILE A 294 -13.66 2.98 -2.09
CA ILE A 294 -13.47 2.03 -0.99
C ILE A 294 -13.37 0.61 -1.56
N ASP A 295 -12.48 -0.20 -1.00
CA ASP A 295 -12.41 -1.62 -1.32
C ASP A 295 -13.47 -2.40 -0.52
N THR A 296 -14.17 -3.30 -1.21
CA THR A 296 -15.09 -4.28 -0.61
C THR A 296 -14.43 -5.66 -0.59
N PHE A 297 -15.14 -6.69 -0.12
CA PHE A 297 -14.67 -8.08 -0.18
C PHE A 297 -14.58 -8.68 -1.59
N SER A 298 -15.00 -7.97 -2.64
CA SER A 298 -15.09 -8.51 -4.01
C SER A 298 -14.69 -7.52 -5.11
N ASP A 299 -14.83 -6.22 -4.86
CA ASP A 299 -14.59 -5.14 -5.83
C ASP A 299 -14.26 -3.81 -5.13
N SER A 300 -13.73 -2.84 -5.88
CA SER A 300 -13.62 -1.45 -5.43
C SER A 300 -14.88 -0.68 -5.84
N LYS A 301 -15.34 0.22 -4.97
CA LYS A 301 -16.63 0.91 -5.13
C LYS A 301 -16.50 2.41 -4.83
N THR A 302 -16.98 3.23 -5.74
CA THR A 302 -17.15 4.67 -5.51
C THR A 302 -18.34 4.96 -4.59
N LEU A 303 -18.12 5.80 -3.58
CA LEU A 303 -19.13 6.26 -2.61
C LEU A 303 -19.09 7.78 -2.48
N ASN A 304 -20.27 8.40 -2.42
CA ASN A 304 -20.39 9.83 -2.09
C ASN A 304 -20.74 9.96 -0.60
N VAL A 305 -19.84 10.58 0.17
CA VAL A 305 -20.00 10.85 1.61
C VAL A 305 -20.17 12.35 1.86
N SER A 306 -20.72 12.72 3.02
CA SER A 306 -20.71 14.11 3.48
C SER A 306 -19.45 14.32 4.32
N ALA A 307 -18.56 15.21 3.88
CA ALA A 307 -17.35 15.59 4.58
C ALA A 307 -17.50 17.00 5.16
N THR A 308 -17.10 17.20 6.41
CA THR A 308 -17.13 18.49 7.11
C THR A 308 -15.72 19.03 7.27
N VAL A 309 -15.52 20.32 7.02
CA VAL A 309 -14.23 20.97 7.26
C VAL A 309 -14.06 21.22 8.75
N ALA A 310 -13.14 20.48 9.38
CA ALA A 310 -12.94 20.52 10.83
C ALA A 310 -12.01 21.66 11.29
N ASN A 311 -11.06 22.06 10.46
CA ASN A 311 -10.09 23.13 10.76
C ASN A 311 -9.48 23.69 9.46
N VAL A 312 -9.34 25.00 9.32
CA VAL A 312 -8.63 25.64 8.20
C VAL A 312 -7.48 26.52 8.69
N THR A 313 -6.27 26.20 8.24
CA THR A 313 -5.06 27.03 8.47
C THR A 313 -4.52 27.57 7.15
N ASN A 314 -3.52 28.46 7.19
CA ASN A 314 -2.83 28.95 5.99
C ASN A 314 -1.90 27.91 5.33
N GLU A 315 -1.69 26.74 5.96
CA GLU A 315 -0.79 25.69 5.47
C GLU A 315 -1.56 24.45 4.99
N SER A 316 -2.68 24.13 5.63
CA SER A 316 -3.57 23.02 5.26
C SER A 316 -4.98 23.17 5.85
N ALA A 317 -5.93 22.38 5.33
CA ALA A 317 -7.25 22.17 5.92
C ALA A 317 -7.46 20.69 6.26
N VAL A 318 -8.12 20.42 7.38
CA VAL A 318 -8.52 19.06 7.78
C VAL A 318 -10.02 18.90 7.55
N ILE A 319 -10.41 17.81 6.92
CA ILE A 319 -11.81 17.37 6.79
C ILE A 319 -12.04 16.09 7.59
N GLU A 320 -13.26 15.93 8.07
CA GLU A 320 -13.76 14.73 8.75
C GLU A 320 -14.98 14.18 8.00
N TYR A 321 -15.04 12.87 7.82
CA TYR A 321 -16.17 12.19 7.19
C TYR A 321 -16.37 10.78 7.77
N THR A 322 -17.57 10.24 7.64
CA THR A 322 -17.86 8.85 8.00
C THR A 322 -17.98 8.01 6.74
N ALA A 323 -17.28 6.88 6.70
CA ALA A 323 -17.34 5.90 5.61
C ALA A 323 -17.46 4.48 6.18
N PRO A 324 -18.10 3.54 5.45
CA PRO A 324 -18.05 2.13 5.80
C PRO A 324 -16.65 1.56 5.53
N GLN A 325 -16.26 0.56 6.32
CA GLN A 325 -14.99 -0.14 6.19
C GLN A 325 -15.19 -1.65 6.13
N TYR A 326 -14.55 -2.28 5.16
CA TYR A 326 -14.47 -3.73 5.01
C TYR A 326 -13.11 -4.19 5.55
N ASN A 327 -13.14 -5.02 6.59
CA ASN A 327 -11.95 -5.47 7.29
C ASN A 327 -11.70 -6.96 7.05
N THR A 328 -10.43 -7.35 7.06
CA THR A 328 -9.99 -8.73 6.94
C THR A 328 -8.98 -9.08 8.05
N ALA A 329 -8.93 -10.36 8.40
CA ALA A 329 -7.85 -10.94 9.20
C ALA A 329 -7.53 -12.34 8.67
N GLU A 330 -6.24 -12.67 8.55
CA GLU A 330 -5.79 -13.99 8.11
C GLU A 330 -6.06 -15.05 9.19
N LEU A 331 -6.37 -16.27 8.75
CA LEU A 331 -6.67 -17.41 9.60
C LEU A 331 -5.65 -18.53 9.36
N GLU A 332 -4.86 -18.83 10.38
CA GLU A 332 -3.90 -19.94 10.42
C GLU A 332 -4.19 -20.84 11.62
N SER A 333 -4.11 -22.16 11.47
CA SER A 333 -4.37 -23.08 12.59
C SER A 333 -3.34 -22.90 13.70
N GLY A 334 -3.80 -22.67 14.93
CA GLY A 334 -3.00 -22.41 16.12
C GLY A 334 -2.57 -20.95 16.33
N ALA A 335 -2.86 -20.05 15.38
CA ALA A 335 -2.66 -18.62 15.53
C ALA A 335 -3.84 -17.96 16.28
N ASN A 336 -3.61 -16.74 16.80
CA ASN A 336 -4.68 -15.91 17.36
C ASN A 336 -5.19 -14.92 16.30
N VAL A 337 -6.50 -14.95 16.03
CA VAL A 337 -7.19 -13.88 15.29
C VAL A 337 -7.70 -12.83 16.29
N THR A 338 -7.69 -11.55 15.90
CA THR A 338 -8.28 -10.46 16.69
C THR A 338 -9.60 -10.03 16.03
N LEU A 339 -10.68 -10.02 16.81
CA LEU A 339 -12.03 -9.67 16.39
C LEU A 339 -12.26 -8.14 16.46
N ALA A 340 -13.41 -7.67 15.93
CA ALA A 340 -13.72 -6.24 15.83
C ALA A 340 -13.86 -5.52 17.18
N ASN A 341 -14.22 -6.26 18.24
CA ASN A 341 -14.27 -5.79 19.63
C ASN A 341 -12.88 -5.73 20.31
N GLY A 342 -11.82 -6.21 19.64
CA GLY A 342 -10.46 -6.32 20.19
C GLY A 342 -10.16 -7.65 20.90
N ASP A 343 -11.14 -8.57 20.98
CA ASP A 343 -10.92 -9.88 21.60
C ASP A 343 -10.04 -10.77 20.72
N GLN A 344 -9.19 -11.58 21.36
CA GLN A 344 -8.42 -12.61 20.68
C GLN A 344 -9.10 -13.98 20.80
N ARG A 345 -9.05 -14.76 19.73
CA ARG A 345 -9.49 -16.15 19.66
C ARG A 345 -8.39 -16.99 19.00
N VAL A 346 -8.09 -18.17 19.55
CA VAL A 346 -7.24 -19.15 18.86
C VAL A 346 -8.04 -19.78 17.72
N VAL A 347 -7.44 -19.88 16.55
CA VAL A 347 -8.05 -20.46 15.35
C VAL A 347 -7.69 -21.94 15.29
N ASN A 348 -8.68 -22.80 15.06
CA ASN A 348 -8.46 -24.22 14.77
C ASN A 348 -9.06 -24.53 13.39
N LEU A 349 -8.20 -24.74 12.38
CA LEU A 349 -8.63 -25.15 11.05
C LEU A 349 -8.65 -26.68 10.96
N GLN A 350 -9.82 -27.22 10.67
CA GLN A 350 -10.04 -28.65 10.51
C GLN A 350 -10.31 -28.99 9.05
N THR A 351 -9.72 -30.08 8.59
CA THR A 351 -9.83 -30.59 7.23
C THR A 351 -10.53 -31.93 7.24
N GLU A 352 -11.70 -32.01 6.60
CA GLU A 352 -12.48 -33.24 6.45
C GLU A 352 -12.51 -33.71 4.99
N GLY A 353 -12.70 -35.01 4.79
CA GLY A 353 -12.72 -35.62 3.46
C GLY A 353 -11.34 -36.01 2.92
N HIS A 354 -11.31 -36.50 1.68
CA HIS A 354 -10.09 -37.02 1.03
C HIS A 354 -10.05 -36.60 -0.45
N GLY A 355 -8.87 -36.23 -0.95
CA GLY A 355 -8.66 -35.93 -2.36
C GLY A 355 -9.38 -34.65 -2.80
N ASN A 356 -10.16 -34.72 -3.87
CA ASN A 356 -10.90 -33.57 -4.42
C ASN A 356 -12.12 -33.14 -3.59
N ASP A 357 -12.59 -33.98 -2.67
CA ASP A 357 -13.75 -33.69 -1.80
C ASP A 357 -13.30 -33.26 -0.40
N THR A 358 -12.23 -32.47 -0.34
CA THR A 358 -11.65 -31.96 0.90
C THR A 358 -12.32 -30.65 1.30
N SER A 359 -12.97 -30.61 2.47
CA SER A 359 -13.58 -29.40 3.04
C SER A 359 -12.78 -28.89 4.24
N VAL A 360 -12.64 -27.57 4.33
CA VAL A 360 -12.03 -26.89 5.47
C VAL A 360 -13.13 -26.20 6.29
N SER A 361 -12.99 -26.23 7.62
CA SER A 361 -13.79 -25.42 8.55
C SER A 361 -12.90 -24.78 9.61
N ALA A 362 -13.32 -23.64 10.14
CA ALA A 362 -12.66 -22.93 11.23
C ALA A 362 -13.50 -23.01 12.52
N GLN A 363 -12.87 -23.31 13.64
CA GLN A 363 -13.37 -23.02 14.98
C GLN A 363 -12.56 -21.88 15.59
N PHE A 364 -13.21 -21.07 16.42
CA PHE A 364 -12.59 -19.95 17.14
C PHE A 364 -12.73 -20.21 18.64
N GLY A 365 -11.62 -20.36 19.36
CA GLY A 365 -11.64 -20.69 20.79
C GLY A 365 -11.10 -19.57 21.67
N SER A 366 -11.63 -19.44 22.87
CA SER A 366 -11.07 -18.54 23.90
C SER A 366 -9.89 -19.13 24.68
N ASN A 367 -9.71 -20.45 24.69
CA ASN A 367 -8.74 -21.15 25.54
C ASN A 367 -7.53 -21.73 24.77
N TYR A 368 -6.50 -20.91 24.57
CA TYR A 368 -5.24 -21.34 23.95
C TYR A 368 -4.54 -22.50 24.70
N THR A 369 -4.68 -22.57 26.04
CA THR A 369 -4.01 -23.61 26.85
C THR A 369 -4.57 -24.99 26.55
N GLU A 370 -5.88 -25.10 26.31
CA GLU A 370 -6.55 -26.35 25.95
C GLU A 370 -6.22 -26.76 24.50
N TYR A 371 -6.28 -25.82 23.55
CA TYR A 371 -5.80 -26.04 22.18
C TYR A 371 -4.37 -26.62 22.16
N SER A 372 -3.44 -25.98 22.89
CA SER A 372 -2.03 -26.40 22.89
C SER A 372 -1.79 -27.81 23.46
N GLN A 373 -2.61 -28.26 24.41
CA GLN A 373 -2.53 -29.62 24.96
C GLN A 373 -3.06 -30.67 23.99
N GLN A 374 -4.12 -30.35 23.24
CA GLN A 374 -4.66 -31.24 22.21
C GLN A 374 -3.70 -31.32 21.01
N ALA A 375 -3.15 -30.18 20.55
CA ALA A 375 -2.13 -30.14 19.50
C ALA A 375 -0.87 -30.96 19.87
N ALA A 376 -0.35 -30.83 21.10
CA ALA A 376 0.77 -31.65 21.58
C ALA A 376 0.44 -33.17 21.66
N THR A 377 -0.84 -33.51 21.86
CA THR A 377 -1.32 -34.90 21.84
C THR A 377 -1.35 -35.46 20.42
N GLN A 378 -1.78 -34.64 19.44
CA GLN A 378 -1.77 -34.95 18.01
C GLN A 378 -0.33 -35.09 17.45
N GLU A 379 0.61 -34.24 17.89
CA GLU A 379 2.05 -34.38 17.56
C GLU A 379 2.61 -35.69 18.12
N SER A 380 2.36 -36.00 19.41
CA SER A 380 2.79 -37.27 20.01
C SER A 380 2.17 -38.50 19.36
N TYR A 381 0.99 -38.38 18.76
CA TYR A 381 0.37 -39.43 17.95
C TYR A 381 1.13 -39.62 16.62
N HIS A 382 1.39 -38.54 15.88
CA HIS A 382 2.17 -38.57 14.64
C HIS A 382 3.57 -39.17 14.81
N ASP A 383 4.26 -38.83 15.89
CA ASP A 383 5.56 -39.43 16.24
C ASP A 383 5.48 -40.96 16.40
N ARG A 384 4.43 -41.45 17.07
CA ARG A 384 4.23 -42.90 17.28
C ARG A 384 3.91 -43.62 15.98
N ILE A 385 3.04 -43.05 15.13
CA ILE A 385 2.69 -43.61 13.83
C ILE A 385 3.91 -43.61 12.89
N THR A 386 4.69 -42.53 12.87
CA THR A 386 5.96 -42.45 12.12
C THR A 386 6.97 -43.47 12.63
N GLY A 387 7.07 -43.66 13.95
CA GLY A 387 7.86 -44.72 14.57
C GLY A 387 7.44 -46.12 14.14
N LEU A 388 6.13 -46.41 14.09
CA LEU A 388 5.60 -47.70 13.63
C LEU A 388 5.86 -47.95 12.15
N TRP A 389 5.73 -46.92 11.29
CA TRP A 389 6.12 -47.00 9.88
C TRP A 389 7.61 -47.32 9.71
N ASN A 390 8.49 -46.68 10.48
CA ASN A 390 9.92 -46.98 10.48
C ASN A 390 10.20 -48.44 10.90
N VAL A 391 9.51 -48.96 11.92
CA VAL A 391 9.62 -50.38 12.32
C VAL A 391 9.17 -51.32 11.19
N LEU A 392 8.05 -51.01 10.52
CA LEU A 392 7.54 -51.80 9.39
C LEU A 392 8.52 -51.85 8.21
N VAL A 393 9.11 -50.71 7.85
CA VAL A 393 10.13 -50.60 6.80
C VAL A 393 11.39 -51.39 7.18
N ILE A 394 11.91 -51.21 8.39
CA ILE A 394 13.12 -51.91 8.87
C ILE A 394 12.89 -53.43 8.94
N CYS A 395 11.73 -53.90 9.43
CA CYS A 395 11.40 -55.32 9.45
C CYS A 395 11.34 -55.91 8.03
N SER A 396 10.77 -55.17 7.07
CA SER A 396 10.70 -55.59 5.67
C SER A 396 12.09 -55.72 5.04
N ILE A 397 12.96 -54.72 5.24
CA ILE A 397 14.35 -54.75 4.75
C ILE A 397 15.16 -55.86 5.44
N ALA A 398 15.05 -56.01 6.76
CA ALA A 398 15.73 -57.06 7.51
C ALA A 398 15.30 -58.46 7.06
N GLY A 399 14.00 -58.67 6.82
CA GLY A 399 13.46 -59.91 6.26
C GLY A 399 14.05 -60.23 4.88
N MET A 400 14.10 -59.24 3.97
CA MET A 400 14.73 -59.40 2.66
C MET A 400 16.23 -59.70 2.75
N LEU A 401 16.97 -59.01 3.64
CA LEU A 401 18.40 -59.24 3.86
C LEU A 401 18.68 -60.64 4.43
N VAL A 402 17.88 -61.11 5.38
CA VAL A 402 17.98 -62.47 5.94
C VAL A 402 17.77 -63.53 4.86
N ILE A 403 16.81 -63.33 3.95
CA ILE A 403 16.64 -64.19 2.77
C ILE A 403 17.88 -64.11 1.86
N GLY A 404 18.30 -62.90 1.47
CA GLY A 404 19.45 -62.70 0.57
C GLY A 404 20.72 -63.37 1.08
N LEU A 405 21.04 -63.19 2.37
CA LEU A 405 22.19 -63.82 3.03
C LEU A 405 22.07 -65.35 3.09
N ALA A 406 20.87 -65.90 3.26
CA ALA A 406 20.63 -67.36 3.29
C ALA A 406 20.77 -68.05 1.92
N PHE A 407 20.72 -67.27 0.83
CA PHE A 407 20.88 -67.72 -0.55
C PHE A 407 22.19 -67.27 -1.21
N LEU A 408 23.07 -66.56 -0.49
CA LEU A 408 24.43 -66.30 -0.98
C LEU A 408 25.18 -67.62 -1.26
N PRO A 409 25.95 -67.71 -2.36
CA PRO A 409 26.81 -68.86 -2.61
C PRO A 409 27.90 -68.95 -1.54
N VAL A 410 27.99 -70.09 -0.86
CA VAL A 410 29.11 -70.38 0.05
C VAL A 410 30.37 -70.51 -0.80
N ARG A 411 31.25 -69.51 -0.72
CA ARG A 411 32.64 -69.64 -1.19
C ARG A 411 33.35 -70.52 -0.16
N GLY A 412 33.64 -71.76 -0.57
CA GLY A 412 34.50 -72.69 0.17
C GLY A 412 35.98 -72.37 0.00
#